data_AF-A0A0Z8GX08-F1
#
_entry.id   AF-A0A0Z8GX08-F1
#
_cell.length_a   1.000
_cell.length_b   1.000
_cell.length_c   1.000
_cell.angle_alpha   90.00
_cell.angle_beta   90.00
_cell.angle_gamma   90.00
#
_symmetry.space_group_name_H-M   'P 1'
#
loop_
_entity.id
_entity.type
_entity.pdbx_description
1 polymer ?
#
loop_
_entity_poly.entity_id
_entity_poly.type
_entity_poly.pdbx_seq_one_letter_code
_entity_poly.pdbx_strand_id
1 'polypeptide(L)' 'MNETIDLMLNHASVRRFTEEPIEAEHLQAIISAGRAASSWKNFQSYSIIVVQSEKKKKGTL' A
#
# COMPACT_ATOMS: atom_id res chain seq x y z
N MET A 1 20.02 -12.74 11.23
CA MET A 1 18.79 -11.95 11.07
C MET A 1 17.85 -12.70 10.12
N ASN A 2 16.54 -12.41 10.09
CA ASN A 2 15.62 -13.03 9.14
C ASN A 2 15.19 -12.03 8.05
N GLU A 3 14.62 -12.54 6.96
CA GLU A 3 14.22 -11.75 5.79
C GLU A 3 13.31 -10.57 6.16
N THR A 4 12.34 -10.78 7.06
CA THR A 4 11.39 -9.73 7.47
C THR A 4 12.09 -8.59 8.21
N ILE A 5 12.98 -8.91 9.16
CA ILE A 5 13.71 -7.90 9.93
C ILE A 5 14.68 -7.13 9.03
N ASP A 6 15.40 -7.83 8.15
CA ASP A 6 16.32 -7.19 7.19
C ASP A 6 15.55 -6.26 6.24
N LEU A 7 14.38 -6.68 5.74
CA LEU A 7 13.52 -5.85 4.89
C LEU A 7 13.04 -4.58 5.61
N MET A 8 12.62 -4.69 6.87
CA MET A 8 12.16 -3.53 7.65
C MET A 8 13.29 -2.51 7.89
N LEU A 9 14.51 -2.98 8.17
CA LEU A 9 15.66 -2.09 8.42
C LEU A 9 16.18 -1.41 7.14
N ASN A 10 15.94 -2.00 5.97
CA ASN A 10 16.35 -1.45 4.67
C ASN A 10 15.33 -0.45 4.08
N HIS A 11 14.26 -0.09 4.79
CA HIS A 11 13.23 0.81 4.28
C HIS A 11 13.77 2.20 3.89
N ALA A 12 13.43 2.66 2.68
CA ALA A 12 13.66 4.03 2.22
C ALA A 12 12.45 4.54 1.41
N SER A 13 12.15 5.83 1.53
CA SER A 13 11.05 6.45 0.78
C SER A 13 11.42 6.65 -0.70
N VAL A 14 10.81 5.85 -1.58
CA VAL A 14 10.93 5.99 -3.04
C VAL A 14 9.99 7.09 -3.53
N ARG A 15 10.49 8.01 -4.38
CA ARG A 15 9.73 9.14 -4.94
C ARG A 15 9.73 9.21 -6.47
N ARG A 16 10.35 8.23 -7.13
CA ARG A 16 10.41 8.10 -8.59
C ARG A 16 9.97 6.69 -8.95
N PHE A 17 8.91 6.58 -9.75
CA PHE A 17 8.27 5.32 -10.12
C PHE A 17 8.26 5.15 -11.64
N THR A 18 8.14 3.91 -12.09
CA THR A 18 7.90 3.59 -13.50
C THR A 18 6.42 3.78 -13.85
N GLU A 19 6.08 3.73 -15.13
CA GLU A 19 4.67 3.74 -15.60
C GLU A 19 4.01 2.36 -15.52
N GLU A 20 4.76 1.33 -15.10
CA GLU A 20 4.27 -0.04 -14.99
C GLU A 20 3.22 -0.14 -13.88
N PRO A 21 2.01 -0.66 -14.17
CA PRO A 21 0.98 -0.84 -13.16
C PRO A 21 1.33 -1.97 -12.20
N ILE A 22 0.80 -1.90 -10.98
CA ILE A 22 0.89 -3.01 -10.02
C ILE A 22 -0.12 -4.09 -10.42
N GLU A 23 0.36 -5.32 -10.55
CA GLU A 23 -0.48 -6.50 -10.78
C GLU A 23 -1.58 -6.64 -9.72
N ALA A 24 -2.77 -7.07 -10.14
CA ALA A 24 -3.95 -7.13 -9.27
C ALA A 24 -3.71 -8.02 -8.02
N GLU A 25 -2.99 -9.13 -8.18
CA GLU A 25 -2.66 -10.04 -7.08
C GLU A 25 -1.78 -9.37 -6.03
N HIS A 26 -0.74 -8.65 -6.45
CA HIS A 26 0.12 -7.90 -5.53
C HIS A 26 -0.65 -6.82 -4.78
N LEU A 27 -1.54 -6.10 -5.47
CA LEU A 27 -2.39 -5.10 -4.84
C LEU A 27 -3.30 -5.73 -3.76
N GLN A 28 -3.90 -6.89 -4.06
CA GLN A 28 -4.72 -7.62 -3.09
C GLN A 28 -3.92 -8.09 -1.87
N ALA A 29 -2.69 -8.58 -2.09
CA ALA A 29 -1.80 -8.98 -1.00
C ALA A 29 -1.46 -7.81 -0.07
N ILE A 30 -1.14 -6.64 -0.64
CA ILE A 30 -0.85 -5.41 0.12
C ILE A 30 -2.05 -4.98 0.97
N ILE A 31 -3.24 -4.94 0.37
CA ILE A 31 -4.47 -4.54 1.08
C ILE A 31 -4.78 -5.55 2.20
N SER A 32 -4.63 -6.85 1.94
CA SER A 32 -4.87 -7.90 2.93
C SER A 32 -3.89 -7.81 4.10
N ALA A 33 -2.60 -7.56 3.82
CA ALA A 33 -1.59 -7.35 4.86
C ALA A 33 -1.92 -6.12 5.74
N GLY A 34 -2.33 -5.01 5.12
CA GLY A 34 -2.76 -3.81 5.86
C GLY A 34 -3.98 -4.06 6.74
N ARG A 35 -4.94 -4.89 6.27
CA ARG A 35 -6.14 -5.25 7.03
C ARG A 35 -5.87 -6.19 8.20
N ALA A 36 -4.81 -6.98 8.13
CA ALA A 36 -4.40 -7.88 9.21
C ALA A 36 -3.76 -7.15 10.41
N ALA A 37 -3.47 -5.86 10.28
CA ALA A 37 -2.95 -5.06 11.39
C ALA A 37 -3.95 -4.96 12.55
N SER A 38 -3.44 -5.05 13.78
CA SER A 38 -4.25 -4.89 14.98
C SER A 38 -4.99 -3.55 14.97
N SER A 39 -6.30 -3.59 15.20
CA SER A 39 -7.13 -2.39 15.34
C SER A 39 -7.82 -2.36 16.70
N TRP A 40 -7.94 -1.16 17.27
CA TRP A 40 -8.56 -0.98 18.58
C TRP A 40 -9.99 -1.53 18.57
N LYS A 41 -10.28 -2.45 19.50
CA LYS A 41 -11.58 -3.14 19.63
C LYS A 41 -12.11 -3.77 18.33
N ASN A 42 -11.24 -4.07 17.37
CA ASN A 42 -11.63 -4.51 16.04
C ASN A 42 -12.58 -3.54 15.30
N PHE A 43 -12.51 -2.24 15.61
CA PHE A 43 -13.43 -1.25 15.04
C PHE A 43 -13.16 -0.97 13.55
N GLN A 44 -11.93 -1.24 13.08
CA GLN A 44 -11.53 -1.04 11.68
C GLN A 44 -11.87 0.37 11.17
N SER A 45 -11.50 1.39 11.95
CA SER A 45 -11.82 2.81 11.73
C SER A 45 -11.10 3.47 10.54
N TYR A 46 -10.97 2.78 9.41
CA TYR A 46 -10.27 3.28 8.23
C TYR A 46 -10.95 2.79 6.95
N SER A 47 -10.70 3.50 5.86
CA SER A 47 -11.11 3.11 4.51
C SER A 47 -9.92 3.23 3.58
N ILE A 48 -9.78 2.26 2.68
CA ILE A 48 -8.73 2.24 1.65
C ILE A 48 -9.41 2.53 0.31
N ILE A 49 -9.02 3.63 -0.34
CA ILE A 49 -9.53 4.03 -1.64
C ILE A 49 -8.42 3.84 -2.67
N VAL A 50 -8.62 2.89 -3.60
CA VAL A 50 -7.67 2.64 -4.68
C VAL A 50 -7.99 3.56 -5.86
N VAL A 51 -7.07 4.47 -6.19
CA VAL A 51 -7.21 5.41 -7.31
C VAL A 51 -6.27 5.02 -8.45
N GLN A 52 -6.83 4.38 -9.49
CA GLN A 52 -6.06 4.00 -10.70
C GLN A 52 -6.26 4.97 -11.87
N SER A 53 -7.33 5.78 -11.85
CA SER A 53 -7.62 6.72 -12.94
C SER A 53 -6.63 7.88 -12.98
N GLU A 54 -5.91 8.03 -14.10
CA GLU A 54 -4.96 9.12 -14.35
C GLU A 54 -5.60 10.52 -14.19
N LYS A 55 -6.86 10.69 -14.60
CA LYS A 55 -7.61 11.95 -14.40
C LYS A 55 -7.83 12.27 -12.92
N LYS A 56 -8.05 11.26 -12.08
CA LYS A 56 -8.24 11.43 -10.63
C LYS A 56 -6.91 11.62 -9.88
N LYS A 57 -5.81 11.04 -10.37
CA LYS A 57 -4.47 11.20 -9.77
C LYS A 57 -3.90 12.60 -9.95
N LYS A 58 -4.15 13.25 -11.08
CA LYS A 58 -3.61 14.60 -11.37
C LYS A 58 -4.28 15.71 -10.57
N GLY A 59 -5.44 15.45 -9.96
CA GLY A 59 -6.21 16.44 -9.21
C GLY A 59 -6.68 17.56 -10.14
N THR A 60 -7.94 17.53 -10.57
CA THR A 60 -8.52 18.72 -11.21
C THR A 60 -8.61 19.82 -10.13
N LEU A 61 -7.82 20.88 -10.29
CA LEU A 61 -8.06 22.17 -9.65
C LEU A 61 -9.33 22.80 -10.22
#